data_AF-A0A2V9AU59-F1
#
_entry.id   AF-A0A2V9AU59-F1
#
_cell.length_a   1.000
_cell.length_b   1.000
_cell.length_c   1.000
_cell.angle_alpha   90.00
_cell.angle_beta   90.00
_cell.angle_gamma   90.00
#
_symmetry.space_group_name_H-M   'P 1'
#
loop_
_entity.id
_entity.type
_entity.pdbx_description
1 polymer ?
#
loop_
_entity_poly.entity_id
_entity_poly.type
_entity_poly.pdbx_seq_one_letter_code
_entity_poly.pdbx_strand_id
1 'polypeptide(L)'
;MRTNTQEAVLSAYIASIGKCTPREAAQNAAELCRLANSLNRLNEIACNSGLTERQERRKQNLQTRIKAVLERAGLVLNHFNSDPRGYAVYFDLPDGSYNSFGGRECGYGIGR
;
A
#
# COMPACT_ATOMS: atom_id res chain seq x y z
N MET A 1 7.24 -14.73 -5.76
CA MET A 1 7.76 -13.87 -6.84
C MET A 1 7.04 -12.51 -6.99
N ARG A 2 5.78 -12.32 -6.55
CA ARG A 2 5.03 -11.05 -6.75
C ARG A 2 5.46 -9.85 -5.88
N THR A 3 5.93 -10.08 -4.65
CA THR A 3 6.37 -9.02 -3.73
C THR A 3 7.56 -8.24 -4.27
N ASN A 4 8.51 -8.91 -4.91
CA ASN A 4 9.72 -8.26 -5.42
C ASN A 4 9.43 -7.32 -6.60
N THR A 5 8.43 -7.63 -7.45
CA THR A 5 8.06 -6.78 -8.58
C THR A 5 7.29 -5.54 -8.12
N GLN A 6 6.38 -5.70 -7.15
CA GLN A 6 5.64 -4.59 -6.58
C GLN A 6 6.57 -3.62 -5.85
N GLU A 7 7.46 -4.14 -4.99
CA GLU A 7 8.44 -3.32 -4.27
C GLU A 7 9.37 -2.58 -5.23
N ALA A 8 9.83 -3.21 -6.31
CA ALA A 8 10.69 -2.58 -7.31
C ALA A 8 9.98 -1.42 -8.05
N VAL A 9 8.74 -1.63 -8.51
CA VAL A 9 7.94 -0.58 -9.17
C VAL A 9 7.69 0.58 -8.22
N LEU A 10 7.31 0.27 -6.98
CA LEU A 10 7.01 1.27 -5.96
C LEU A 10 8.26 2.05 -5.54
N SER A 11 9.41 1.35 -5.41
CA SER A 11 10.70 1.97 -5.13
C SER A 11 11.15 2.91 -6.24
N ALA A 12 11.07 2.47 -7.50
CA ALA A 12 11.44 3.29 -8.65
C ALA A 12 10.58 4.55 -8.72
N TYR A 13 9.29 4.42 -8.43
CA TYR A 13 8.36 5.54 -8.46
C TYR A 13 8.55 6.51 -7.28
N ILE A 14 8.71 6.00 -6.06
CA ILE A 14 9.00 6.86 -4.90
C ILE A 14 10.30 7.64 -5.14
N ALA A 15 11.31 7.02 -5.76
CA ALA A 15 12.54 7.69 -6.16
C ALA A 15 12.28 8.79 -7.22
N SER A 16 11.37 8.59 -8.18
CA SER A 16 11.06 9.60 -9.20
C SER A 16 10.32 10.83 -8.66
N ILE A 17 9.66 10.74 -7.50
CA ILE A 17 9.05 11.89 -6.82
C ILE A 17 10.12 12.89 -6.34
N GLY A 18 11.37 12.45 -6.13
CA GLY A 18 12.49 13.31 -5.74
C GLY A 18 12.46 13.78 -4.28
N LYS A 19 11.50 13.32 -3.46
CA LYS A 19 11.41 13.67 -2.03
C LYS A 19 12.29 12.83 -1.12
N CYS A 20 12.84 11.72 -1.60
CA CYS A 20 13.74 10.87 -0.83
C CYS A 20 14.79 10.20 -1.72
N THR A 21 15.89 9.77 -1.13
CA THR A 21 16.98 9.09 -1.83
C THR A 21 16.53 7.74 -2.38
N PRO A 22 17.19 7.16 -3.40
CA PRO A 22 16.85 5.83 -3.91
C PRO A 22 16.83 4.73 -2.83
N ARG A 23 17.71 4.86 -1.82
CA ARG A 23 17.75 3.94 -0.68
C ARG A 23 16.52 4.09 0.22
N GLU A 24 16.14 5.32 0.55
CA GLU A 24 14.92 5.59 1.33
C GLU A 24 13.67 5.18 0.56
N ALA A 25 13.64 5.40 -0.75
CA ALA A 25 12.56 4.97 -1.62
C ALA A 25 12.37 3.44 -1.57
N ALA A 26 13.46 2.68 -1.66
CA ALA A 26 13.43 1.21 -1.52
C ALA A 26 12.95 0.77 -0.13
N GLN A 27 13.40 1.45 0.93
CA GLN A 27 12.98 1.16 2.30
C GLN A 27 11.49 1.44 2.52
N ASN A 28 11.02 2.61 2.08
CA ASN A 28 9.61 3.01 2.15
C ASN A 28 8.74 2.04 1.34
N ALA A 29 9.19 1.64 0.15
CA ALA A 29 8.48 0.67 -0.67
C ALA A 29 8.34 -0.71 0.00
N ALA A 30 9.44 -1.23 0.53
CA ALA A 30 9.45 -2.51 1.24
C ALA A 30 8.64 -2.46 2.54
N GLU A 31 8.65 -1.33 3.27
CA GLU A 31 7.80 -1.15 4.44
C GLU A 31 6.32 -1.08 4.05
N LEU A 32 5.96 -0.31 3.03
CA LEU A 32 4.58 -0.17 2.57
C LEU A 32 4.01 -1.52 2.13
N CYS A 33 4.76 -2.30 1.34
CA CYS A 33 4.33 -3.62 0.89
C CYS A 33 4.12 -4.59 2.07
N ARG A 34 5.02 -4.58 3.08
CA ARG A 34 4.87 -5.39 4.30
C ARG A 34 3.64 -5.00 5.12
N LEU A 35 3.39 -3.70 5.28
CA LEU A 35 2.23 -3.20 6.00
C LEU A 35 0.92 -3.51 5.25
N ALA A 36 0.88 -3.31 3.94
CA ALA A 36 -0.27 -3.62 3.11
C ALA A 36 -0.62 -5.12 3.14
N ASN A 37 0.39 -6.01 3.07
CA ASN A 37 0.19 -7.45 3.22
C ASN A 37 -0.35 -7.82 4.60
N SER A 38 0.13 -7.14 5.66
CA SER A 38 -0.37 -7.35 7.02
C SER A 38 -1.83 -6.89 7.16
N LEU A 39 -2.20 -5.79 6.51
CA LEU A 39 -3.56 -5.30 6.46
C LEU A 39 -4.47 -6.24 5.65
N ASN A 40 -3.99 -6.78 4.52
CA ASN A 40 -4.77 -7.73 3.71
C ASN A 40 -5.14 -8.98 4.50
N ARG A 41 -4.21 -9.52 5.28
CA ARG A 41 -4.50 -10.66 6.17
C ARG A 41 -5.61 -10.35 7.18
N LEU A 42 -5.67 -9.12 7.70
CA LEU A 42 -6.78 -8.72 8.56
C LEU A 42 -8.09 -8.60 7.79
N ASN A 43 -8.07 -8.10 6.54
CA ASN A 43 -9.25 -8.07 5.69
C ASN A 43 -9.77 -9.49 5.36
N GLU A 44 -8.87 -10.45 5.13
CA GLU A 44 -9.23 -11.86 4.92
C GLU A 44 -9.92 -12.45 6.16
N ILE A 45 -9.38 -12.20 7.36
CA ILE A 45 -9.99 -12.65 8.62
C ILE A 45 -11.36 -11.97 8.82
N ALA A 46 -11.44 -10.66 8.59
CA ALA A 46 -12.67 -9.89 8.71
C ALA A 46 -13.78 -10.45 7.81
N CYS A 47 -13.44 -10.79 6.56
CA CYS A 47 -14.37 -11.33 5.58
C CYS A 47 -14.89 -12.73 5.96
N ASN A 48 -14.03 -13.58 6.54
CA ASN A 48 -14.40 -14.96 6.88
C ASN A 48 -15.18 -15.08 8.20
N SER A 49 -14.76 -14.35 9.25
CA SER A 49 -15.24 -14.58 10.62
C SER A 49 -15.45 -13.30 11.44
N GLY A 50 -15.24 -12.13 10.86
CA GLY A 50 -15.19 -10.87 11.60
C GLY A 50 -13.88 -10.69 12.39
N LEU A 51 -13.65 -9.47 12.88
CA LEU A 51 -12.46 -9.12 13.67
C LEU A 51 -12.76 -9.03 15.16
N THR A 52 -11.82 -9.53 15.96
CA THR A 52 -11.78 -9.29 17.41
C THR A 52 -11.33 -7.84 17.70
N GLU A 53 -11.66 -7.30 18.88
CA GLU A 53 -11.21 -5.96 19.27
C GLU A 53 -9.69 -5.75 19.16
N ARG A 54 -8.91 -6.78 19.52
CA ARG A 54 -7.45 -6.73 19.40
C ARG A 54 -7.01 -6.61 17.94
N GLN A 55 -7.68 -7.32 17.04
CA GLN A 55 -7.39 -7.23 15.60
C GLN A 55 -7.86 -5.90 15.03
N GLU A 56 -8.96 -5.33 15.51
CA GLU A 56 -9.43 -4.00 15.11
C GLU A 56 -8.42 -2.91 15.51
N ARG A 57 -7.92 -2.95 16.76
CA ARG A 57 -6.82 -2.07 17.20
C ARG A 57 -5.56 -2.26 16.35
N ARG A 58 -5.24 -3.50 15.98
CA ARG A 58 -4.10 -3.79 15.09
C ARG A 58 -4.32 -3.22 13.69
N LYS A 59 -5.54 -3.30 13.15
CA LYS A 59 -5.92 -2.73 11.84
C LYS A 59 -5.72 -1.22 11.85
N GLN A 60 -6.22 -0.53 12.88
CA GLN A 60 -6.04 0.91 13.05
C GLN A 60 -4.56 1.29 13.14
N ASN A 61 -3.76 0.57 13.94
CA ASN A 61 -2.32 0.81 14.04
C ASN A 61 -1.59 0.62 12.70
N LEU A 62 -1.98 -0.40 11.91
CA LEU A 62 -1.42 -0.63 10.57
C LEU A 62 -1.78 0.52 9.63
N GLN A 63 -3.04 0.99 9.64
CA GLN A 63 -3.48 2.11 8.82
C GLN A 63 -2.71 3.41 9.16
N THR A 64 -2.50 3.69 10.46
CA THR A 64 -1.70 4.84 10.90
C THR A 64 -0.25 4.75 10.40
N ARG A 65 0.38 3.58 10.51
CA ARG A 65 1.74 3.36 10.00
C ARG A 65 1.82 3.51 8.49
N ILE A 66 0.83 3.02 7.76
CA ILE A 66 0.75 3.16 6.29
C ILE A 66 0.67 4.63 5.90
N LYS A 67 -0.17 5.43 6.57
CA LYS A 67 -0.26 6.88 6.33
C LYS A 67 1.10 7.56 6.54
N ALA A 68 1.80 7.25 7.63
CA ALA A 68 3.11 7.83 7.92
C ALA A 68 4.16 7.48 6.85
N VAL A 69 4.15 6.25 6.32
CA VAL A 69 5.06 5.85 5.23
C VAL A 69 4.71 6.57 3.93
N LEU A 70 3.42 6.72 3.61
CA LEU A 70 2.96 7.45 2.43
C LEU A 70 3.37 8.93 2.50
N GLU A 71 3.15 9.60 3.63
CA GLU A 71 3.56 10.99 3.84
C GLU A 71 5.08 11.18 3.67
N ARG A 72 5.88 10.29 4.27
CA ARG A 72 7.36 10.28 4.10
C ARG A 72 7.79 10.07 2.66
N ALA A 73 7.05 9.27 1.90
CA ALA A 73 7.31 9.00 0.49
C ALA A 73 6.77 10.09 -0.45
N GLY A 74 5.99 11.05 0.07
CA GLY A 74 5.34 12.08 -0.75
C GLY A 74 4.10 11.62 -1.49
N LEU A 75 3.51 10.51 -1.06
CA LEU A 75 2.31 9.90 -1.63
C LEU A 75 1.06 10.31 -0.84
N VAL A 76 -0.08 10.40 -1.51
CA VAL A 76 -1.35 10.74 -0.86
C VAL A 76 -2.19 9.48 -0.73
N LEU A 77 -2.67 9.18 0.47
CA LEU A 77 -3.61 8.07 0.65
C LEU A 77 -4.92 8.42 -0.05
N ASN A 78 -5.39 7.54 -0.94
CA ASN A 78 -6.69 7.63 -1.57
C ASN A 78 -7.74 6.97 -0.66
N HIS A 79 -7.65 5.65 -0.50
CA HIS A 79 -8.52 4.89 0.41
C HIS A 79 -7.90 3.55 0.83
N PHE A 80 -8.38 3.03 1.96
CA PHE A 80 -8.13 1.64 2.34
C PHE A 80 -9.25 0.75 1.81
N ASN A 81 -8.87 -0.33 1.13
CA ASN A 81 -9.83 -1.33 0.72
C ASN A 81 -10.00 -2.38 1.82
N SER A 82 -11.25 -2.75 2.09
CA SER A 82 -11.59 -3.81 3.05
C SER A 82 -11.86 -5.15 2.36
N ASP A 83 -11.99 -5.18 1.03
CA ASP A 83 -12.16 -6.43 0.28
C ASP A 83 -10.79 -7.13 0.11
N PRO A 84 -10.62 -8.36 0.65
CA PRO A 84 -9.37 -9.12 0.54
C PRO A 84 -9.03 -9.58 -0.89
N ARG A 85 -9.96 -9.49 -1.85
CA ARG A 85 -9.73 -9.83 -3.26
C ARG A 85 -8.95 -8.74 -4.00
N GLY A 86 -9.00 -7.50 -3.51
CA GLY A 86 -8.27 -6.38 -4.05
C GLY A 86 -7.00 -6.07 -3.26
N TYR A 87 -6.28 -5.02 -3.67
CA TYR A 87 -5.15 -4.53 -2.88
C TYR A 87 -5.63 -3.69 -1.70
N ALA A 88 -4.98 -3.82 -0.55
CA ALA A 88 -5.46 -3.23 0.71
C ALA A 88 -5.28 -1.70 0.81
N VAL A 89 -4.35 -1.11 0.04
CA VAL A 89 -3.98 0.30 0.15
C VAL A 89 -3.97 0.97 -1.23
N TYR A 90 -4.91 1.86 -1.49
CA TYR A 90 -4.91 2.69 -2.69
C TYR A 90 -4.38 4.09 -2.37
N PHE A 91 -3.52 4.60 -3.23
CA PHE A 91 -2.88 5.90 -3.07
C PHE A 91 -2.78 6.62 -4.41
N ASP A 92 -2.90 7.94 -4.33
CA ASP A 92 -2.78 8.86 -5.45
C ASP A 92 -1.37 9.43 -5.52
N LEU A 93 -1.00 9.77 -6.73
CA LEU A 93 0.30 10.28 -7.09
C LEU A 93 0.20 11.78 -7.41
N PRO A 94 1.30 12.54 -7.26
CA PRO A 94 1.29 13.99 -7.51
C PRO A 94 0.97 14.37 -8.96
N ASP A 95 1.16 13.45 -9.89
CA ASP A 95 0.86 13.61 -11.33
C ASP A 95 -0.61 13.28 -11.67
N GLY A 96 -1.44 12.97 -10.66
CA GLY A 96 -2.84 12.57 -10.82
C GLY A 96 -3.03 11.08 -11.16
N SER A 97 -1.95 10.31 -11.28
CA SER A 97 -2.03 8.86 -11.47
C SER A 97 -2.29 8.14 -10.13
N TYR A 98 -2.68 6.87 -10.17
CA TYR A 98 -3.01 6.08 -8.98
C TYR A 98 -2.44 4.66 -9.08
N ASN A 99 -2.32 3.96 -7.95
CA ASN A 99 -1.84 2.59 -7.97
C ASN A 99 -2.94 1.58 -8.39
N SER A 100 -2.60 0.66 -9.30
CA SER A 100 -3.51 -0.38 -9.81
C SER A 100 -3.17 -1.79 -9.30
N PHE A 101 -2.40 -1.90 -8.21
CA PHE A 101 -1.94 -3.17 -7.64
C PHE A 101 -3.04 -4.14 -7.18
N GLY A 102 -4.32 -3.75 -7.24
CA GLY A 102 -5.48 -4.61 -6.99
C GLY A 102 -6.03 -5.34 -8.21
N GLY A 103 -5.40 -5.24 -9.38
CA GLY A 103 -5.85 -5.96 -10.58
C GLY A 103 -7.11 -5.38 -11.22
N ARG A 104 -7.26 -4.04 -11.21
CA ARG A 104 -8.28 -3.36 -12.02
C ARG A 104 -8.03 -3.60 -13.52
N GLU A 105 -9.01 -3.28 -14.36
CA GLU A 105 -8.97 -3.43 -15.82
C GLU A 105 -7.71 -2.83 -16.49
N CYS A 106 -7.07 -1.85 -15.84
CA CYS A 106 -5.82 -1.20 -16.26
C CYS A 106 -4.53 -1.99 -15.97
N GLY A 107 -4.60 -3.21 -15.43
CA GLY A 107 -3.44 -4.08 -15.17
C GLY A 107 -2.71 -3.77 -13.85
N TYR A 108 -1.62 -4.47 -13.57
CA TYR A 108 -0.86 -4.36 -12.31
C TYR A 108 0.27 -3.32 -12.43
N GLY A 109 0.14 -2.17 -11.78
CA GLY A 109 1.11 -1.08 -11.92
C GLY A 109 0.63 0.25 -11.38
N ILE A 110 0.94 1.33 -12.11
CA ILE A 110 0.42 2.67 -11.91
C ILE A 110 -0.52 2.97 -13.07
N GLY A 111 -1.80 3.21 -12.77
CA GLY A 111 -2.82 3.61 -13.74
C GLY A 111 -2.90 5.13 -13.83
N ARG A 112 -3.17 5.65 -15.03
CA ARG A 112 -3.53 7.06 -15.24
C ARG A 112 -5.05 7.20 -15.28
#